data_AF-A0AAJ4GF92-F1
#
_entry.id   AF-A0AAJ4GF92-F1
#
_cell.length_a   1.000
_cell.length_b   1.000
_cell.length_c   1.000
_cell.angle_alpha   90.00
_cell.angle_beta   90.00
_cell.angle_gamma   90.00
#
_symmetry.space_group_name_H-M   'P 1'
#
loop_
_entity.id
_entity.type
_entity.pdbx_description
1 polymer ?
#
loop_
_entity_poly.entity_id
_entity_poly.type
_entity_poly.pdbx_seq_one_letter_code
_entity_poly.pdbx_strand_id
1 'polypeptide(L)'
;MPAFKNGLLPFVKRDQNGRRAFVDNDFNFLKVINCLKKSGVPVKDIAGFINLCMQGDQTLAERYDYLDQEETVIEAKVAELQEQLDFLRFKKWYYKTSLQAGTEAVHFTEGTNVVQPDIHEQYLKLKQQTPPDQFRQLIDL
;
A
#
# COMPACT_ATOMS: atom_id res chain seq x y z
N MET A 1 14.02 -26.49 20.94
CA MET A 1 13.34 -25.26 20.49
C MET A 1 12.33 -24.85 21.55
N PRO A 2 12.47 -23.70 22.23
CA PRO A 2 11.49 -23.29 23.23
C PRO A 2 10.24 -22.75 22.53
N ALA A 3 9.10 -23.29 22.93
CA ALA A 3 7.79 -23.02 22.37
C ALA A 3 7.36 -21.55 22.52
N PHE A 4 6.62 -21.05 21.52
CA PHE A 4 5.83 -19.82 21.52
C PHE A 4 4.86 -19.77 22.71
N LYS A 5 5.32 -19.43 23.92
CA LYS A 5 4.49 -19.47 25.12
C LYS A 5 3.62 -18.23 25.34
N ASN A 6 3.93 -17.08 24.71
CA ASN A 6 3.33 -15.80 25.14
C ASN A 6 2.50 -15.03 24.07
N GLY A 7 2.28 -15.60 22.87
CA GLY A 7 1.42 -14.99 21.84
C GLY A 7 1.91 -13.62 21.34
N LEU A 8 1.03 -12.87 20.66
CA LEU A 8 1.35 -11.57 20.02
C LEU A 8 1.55 -10.42 21.02
N LEU A 9 1.08 -10.57 22.27
CA LEU A 9 1.07 -9.52 23.29
C LEU A 9 1.76 -9.98 24.59
N PRO A 10 3.02 -10.41 24.53
CA PRO A 10 3.76 -10.93 25.68
C PRO A 10 4.06 -9.85 26.75
N PHE A 11 4.00 -8.57 26.37
CA PHE A 11 4.27 -7.42 27.23
C PHE A 11 3.08 -7.02 28.12
N VAL A 12 1.87 -7.47 27.79
CA VAL A 12 0.65 -7.05 28.50
C VAL A 12 0.49 -7.86 29.78
N LYS A 13 0.54 -7.18 30.93
CA LYS A 13 0.32 -7.79 32.24
C LYS A 13 -1.13 -8.27 32.39
N ARG A 14 -1.36 -9.19 33.33
CA ARG A 14 -2.70 -9.59 33.75
C ARG A 14 -3.01 -9.08 35.14
N ASP A 15 -4.24 -8.65 35.36
CA ASP A 15 -4.74 -8.28 36.69
C ASP A 15 -5.01 -9.52 37.57
N GLN A 16 -5.38 -9.29 38.81
CA GLN A 16 -5.74 -10.33 39.78
C GLN A 16 -6.90 -11.24 39.34
N ASN A 17 -7.70 -10.80 38.36
CA ASN A 17 -8.83 -11.55 37.79
C ASN A 17 -8.45 -12.22 36.45
N GLY A 18 -7.16 -12.20 36.07
CA GLY A 18 -6.64 -12.78 34.84
C GLY A 18 -6.93 -11.98 33.57
N ARG A 19 -7.47 -10.75 33.67
CA ARG A 19 -7.77 -9.86 32.52
C ARG A 19 -6.53 -9.07 32.13
N ARG A 20 -6.41 -8.70 30.85
CA ARG A 20 -5.28 -7.88 30.37
C ARG A 20 -5.34 -6.48 30.99
N ALA A 21 -4.24 -6.04 31.58
CA ALA A 21 -4.04 -4.71 32.14
C ALA A 21 -2.99 -3.99 31.30
N PHE A 22 -3.43 -3.03 30.50
CA PHE A 22 -2.59 -2.26 29.60
C PHE A 22 -2.04 -1.01 30.28
N VAL A 23 -0.78 -0.68 30.00
CA VAL A 23 -0.17 0.59 30.36
C VAL A 23 0.12 1.42 29.11
N ASP A 24 0.38 2.72 29.27
CA ASP A 24 0.59 3.64 28.14
C ASP A 24 1.66 3.15 27.15
N ASN A 25 2.73 2.53 27.64
CA ASN A 25 3.79 2.00 26.79
C ASN A 25 3.33 0.81 25.91
N ASP A 26 2.33 0.04 26.33
CA ASP A 26 1.80 -1.08 25.56
C ASP A 26 1.14 -0.61 24.26
N PHE A 27 0.59 0.61 24.25
CA PHE A 27 -0.04 1.18 23.07
C PHE A 27 0.96 1.48 21.96
N ASN A 28 2.23 1.70 22.27
CA ASN A 28 3.26 1.85 21.24
C ASN A 28 3.45 0.55 20.46
N PHE A 29 3.55 -0.59 21.15
CA PHE A 29 3.59 -1.90 20.50
C PHE A 29 2.31 -2.20 19.72
N LEU A 30 1.13 -1.85 20.26
CA LEU A 30 -0.14 -2.02 19.55
C LEU A 30 -0.20 -1.22 18.24
N LYS A 31 0.37 0.00 18.21
CA LYS A 31 0.46 0.79 16.97
C LYS A 31 1.33 0.10 15.92
N VAL A 32 2.49 -0.41 16.31
CA VAL A 32 3.38 -1.15 15.40
C VAL A 32 2.72 -2.42 14.88
N ILE A 33 2.11 -3.21 15.77
CA ILE A 33 1.37 -4.43 15.41
C ILE A 33 0.24 -4.11 14.42
N ASN A 34 -0.50 -3.03 14.66
CA ASN A 34 -1.59 -2.61 13.77
C ASN A 34 -1.06 -2.17 12.40
N CYS A 35 0.05 -1.44 12.36
CA CYS A 35 0.71 -1.04 11.12
C CYS A 35 1.13 -2.26 10.29
N LEU A 36 1.92 -3.17 10.88
CA LEU A 36 2.39 -4.39 10.22
C LEU A 36 1.23 -5.30 9.77
N LYS A 37 0.17 -5.40 10.58
CA LYS A 37 -1.01 -6.16 10.19
C LYS A 37 -1.70 -5.54 8.97
N LYS A 38 -1.81 -4.21 8.91
CA LYS A 38 -2.43 -3.49 7.79
C LYS A 38 -1.60 -3.55 6.50
N SER A 39 -0.27 -3.64 6.60
CA SER A 39 0.60 -3.86 5.44
C SER A 39 0.59 -5.32 4.93
N GLY A 40 -0.15 -6.20 5.61
CA GLY A 40 -0.34 -7.60 5.20
C GLY A 40 0.69 -8.57 5.77
N VAL A 41 1.47 -8.15 6.77
CA VAL A 41 2.42 -9.05 7.45
C VAL A 41 1.64 -10.15 8.20
N PRO A 42 2.00 -11.43 8.02
CA PRO A 42 1.39 -12.52 8.77
C PRO A 42 1.54 -12.35 10.27
N VAL A 43 0.48 -12.65 11.04
CA VAL A 43 0.49 -12.52 12.51
C VAL A 43 1.63 -13.30 13.17
N LYS A 44 2.05 -14.42 12.57
CA LYS A 44 3.20 -15.22 13.02
C LYS A 44 4.50 -14.42 12.97
N ASP A 45 4.72 -13.67 11.90
CA ASP A 45 5.96 -12.93 11.68
C ASP A 45 5.99 -11.66 12.55
N ILE A 46 4.84 -11.00 12.71
CA ILE A 46 4.68 -9.92 13.71
C ILE A 46 5.00 -10.43 15.11
N ALA A 47 4.56 -11.64 15.49
CA ALA A 47 4.91 -12.22 16.79
C ALA A 47 6.42 -12.47 16.94
N GLY A 48 7.10 -12.82 15.84
CA GLY A 48 8.56 -12.91 15.78
C GLY A 48 9.23 -11.57 16.08
N PHE A 49 8.80 -10.50 15.41
CA PHE A 49 9.28 -9.14 15.65
C PHE A 49 9.04 -8.68 17.09
N ILE A 50 7.86 -8.93 17.65
CA ILE A 50 7.57 -8.60 19.05
C ILE A 50 8.48 -9.37 20.00
N ASN A 51 8.80 -10.63 19.70
CA ASN A 51 9.76 -11.40 20.51
C ASN A 51 11.19 -10.82 20.43
N LEU A 52 11.60 -10.24 19.30
CA LEU A 52 12.85 -9.47 19.23
C LEU A 52 12.78 -8.26 20.16
N CYS A 53 11.68 -7.51 20.15
CA CYS A 53 11.50 -6.37 21.06
C CYS A 53 11.55 -6.77 22.55
N MET A 54 11.01 -7.93 22.91
CA MET A 54 11.01 -8.41 24.31
C MET A 54 12.39 -8.82 24.80
N GLN A 55 13.32 -9.12 23.88
CA GLN A 55 14.68 -9.47 24.25
C GLN A 55 15.46 -8.23 24.73
N GLY A 56 15.15 -7.02 24.24
CA GLY A 56 15.80 -5.78 24.66
C GLY A 56 16.90 -5.35 23.68
N ASP A 57 17.84 -4.53 24.15
CA ASP A 57 18.72 -3.75 23.28
C ASP A 57 19.71 -4.59 22.45
N GLN A 58 19.99 -5.83 22.85
CA GLN A 58 20.84 -6.72 22.06
C GLN A 58 20.25 -7.10 20.69
N THR A 59 18.95 -6.89 20.48
CA THR A 59 18.26 -7.16 19.20
C THR A 59 17.97 -5.90 18.38
N LEU A 60 18.60 -4.76 18.69
CA LEU A 60 18.31 -3.49 17.97
C LEU A 60 18.58 -3.61 16.47
N ALA A 61 19.67 -4.27 16.08
CA ALA A 61 20.03 -4.47 14.68
C ALA A 61 18.98 -5.34 13.96
N GLU A 62 18.61 -6.49 14.51
CA GLU A 62 17.61 -7.36 13.88
C GLU A 62 16.23 -6.71 13.79
N ARG A 63 15.87 -5.85 14.75
CA ARG A 63 14.62 -5.08 14.69
C ARG A 63 14.65 -4.03 13.59
N TYR A 64 15.78 -3.35 13.40
CA TYR A 64 15.96 -2.40 12.32
C TYR A 64 15.87 -3.11 10.95
N ASP A 65 16.65 -4.18 10.77
CA ASP A 65 16.70 -4.94 9.53
C ASP A 65 15.33 -5.52 9.17
N TYR A 66 14.56 -5.97 10.16
CA TYR A 66 13.18 -6.40 9.95
C TYR A 66 12.30 -5.28 9.38
N LEU A 67 12.37 -4.08 9.94
CA LEU A 67 11.56 -2.95 9.47
C LEU A 67 11.99 -2.46 8.08
N ASP A 68 13.29 -2.48 7.78
CA ASP A 68 13.87 -2.14 6.47
C ASP A 68 13.38 -3.10 5.37
N GLN A 69 13.31 -4.40 5.67
CA GLN A 69 12.75 -5.41 4.78
C GLN A 69 11.25 -5.18 4.55
N GLU A 70 10.48 -4.93 5.62
CA GLU A 70 9.04 -4.67 5.50
C GLU A 70 8.76 -3.36 4.75
N GLU A 71 9.60 -2.33 4.92
CA GLU A 71 9.54 -1.08 4.15
C GLU A 71 9.69 -1.36 2.65
N THR A 72 10.74 -2.08 2.26
CA THR A 72 10.99 -2.46 0.85
C THR A 72 9.79 -3.20 0.23
N VAL A 73 9.17 -4.12 0.99
CA VAL A 73 7.98 -4.85 0.54
C VAL A 73 6.78 -3.92 0.35
N ILE A 74 6.58 -2.94 1.24
CA ILE A 74 5.50 -1.96 1.13
C ILE A 74 5.74 -1.02 -0.05
N GLU A 75 6.97 -0.54 -0.25
CA GLU A 75 7.32 0.30 -1.39
C GLU A 75 7.02 -0.40 -2.73
N ALA A 76 7.36 -1.69 -2.85
CA ALA A 76 7.02 -2.48 -4.04
C ALA A 76 5.50 -2.57 -4.27
N LYS A 77 4.71 -2.79 -3.21
CA LYS A 77 3.24 -2.80 -3.29
C LYS A 77 2.67 -1.43 -3.67
N VAL A 78 3.24 -0.34 -3.15
CA VAL A 78 2.84 1.03 -3.51
C VAL A 78 3.13 1.29 -4.98
N ALA A 79 4.29 0.88 -5.49
CA ALA A 79 4.63 1.00 -6.91
C ALA A 79 3.63 0.23 -7.80
N GLU A 80 3.33 -1.03 -7.46
CA GLU A 80 2.35 -1.84 -8.19
C GLU A 80 0.95 -1.19 -8.20
N LEU A 81 0.47 -0.74 -7.03
CA LEU A 81 -0.82 -0.05 -6.93
C LEU A 81 -0.84 1.27 -7.70
N GLN A 82 0.29 1.98 -7.74
CA GLN A 82 0.43 3.22 -8.50
C GLN A 82 0.36 2.96 -10.01
N GLU A 83 0.97 1.88 -10.52
CA GLU A 83 0.85 1.46 -11.91
C GLU A 83 -0.60 1.12 -12.28
N GLN A 84 -1.28 0.34 -11.43
CA GLN A 84 -2.70 0.00 -11.63
C GLN A 84 -3.58 1.25 -11.64
N LEU A 85 -3.34 2.18 -10.70
CA LEU A 85 -4.05 3.45 -10.62
C LEU A 85 -3.82 4.31 -11.87
N ASP A 86 -2.60 4.36 -12.39
CA ASP A 86 -2.28 5.12 -13.60
C ASP A 86 -2.94 4.53 -14.85
N PHE A 87 -3.03 3.20 -14.97
CA PHE A 87 -3.80 2.56 -16.03
C PHE A 87 -5.29 2.89 -15.95
N LEU A 88 -5.89 2.87 -14.75
CA LEU A 88 -7.29 3.27 -14.56
C LEU A 88 -7.51 4.73 -14.95
N ARG A 89 -6.60 5.63 -14.59
CA ARG A 89 -6.67 7.05 -14.97
C ARG A 89 -6.59 7.25 -16.48
N PHE A 90 -5.70 6.52 -17.17
CA PHE A 90 -5.66 6.49 -18.63
C PHE A 90 -7.02 6.06 -19.21
N LYS A 91 -7.59 4.96 -18.74
CA LYS A 91 -8.90 4.49 -19.23
C LYS A 91 -10.02 5.47 -18.93
N LYS A 92 -9.99 6.18 -17.79
CA LYS A 92 -10.93 7.26 -17.50
C LYS A 92 -10.81 8.41 -18.51
N TRP A 93 -9.60 8.88 -18.81
CA TRP A 93 -9.38 9.90 -19.84
C TRP A 93 -9.89 9.45 -21.21
N TYR A 94 -9.58 8.21 -21.61
CA TYR A 94 -10.03 7.61 -22.86
C TYR A 94 -11.55 7.65 -22.96
N TYR A 95 -12.28 7.18 -21.94
CA TYR A 95 -13.75 7.19 -22.00
C TYR A 95 -14.37 8.56 -21.81
N LYS A 96 -13.75 9.46 -21.04
CA LYS A 96 -14.20 10.85 -20.94
C LYS A 96 -14.19 11.53 -22.30
N THR A 97 -13.10 11.41 -23.05
CA THR A 97 -12.96 12.00 -24.38
C THR A 97 -13.89 11.33 -25.39
N SER A 98 -14.09 10.01 -25.31
CA SER A 98 -15.11 9.31 -26.10
C SER A 98 -16.53 9.79 -25.80
N LEU A 99 -16.86 10.03 -24.53
CA LEU A 99 -18.17 10.56 -24.12
C LEU A 99 -18.38 11.98 -24.65
N GLN A 100 -17.35 12.84 -24.57
CA GLN A 100 -17.39 14.20 -25.12
C GLN A 100 -17.58 14.20 -26.65
N ALA A 101 -17.00 13.22 -27.33
CA ALA A 101 -17.17 13.05 -28.77
C ALA A 101 -18.45 12.28 -29.17
N GLY A 102 -19.12 11.65 -28.20
CA GLY A 102 -20.27 10.76 -28.43
C GLY A 102 -19.92 9.41 -29.07
N THR A 103 -18.63 9.05 -29.18
CA THR A 103 -18.16 7.83 -29.84
C THR A 103 -16.72 7.50 -29.44
N GLU A 104 -16.36 6.21 -29.41
CA GLU A 104 -14.97 5.76 -29.25
C GLU A 104 -14.13 5.89 -30.52
N ALA A 105 -14.77 6.14 -31.68
CA ALA A 105 -14.07 6.25 -32.96
C ALA A 105 -13.01 7.36 -32.99
N VAL A 106 -13.08 8.34 -32.08
CA VAL A 106 -12.03 9.37 -31.91
C VAL A 106 -10.67 8.81 -31.55
N HIS A 107 -10.62 7.59 -31.00
CA HIS A 107 -9.38 6.91 -30.62
C HIS A 107 -9.03 5.75 -31.54
N PHE A 108 -9.84 5.47 -32.57
CA PHE A 108 -9.58 4.36 -33.49
C PHE A 108 -8.62 4.79 -34.61
N THR A 109 -7.94 3.81 -35.18
CA THR A 109 -7.21 3.96 -36.44
C THR A 109 -8.20 4.19 -37.55
N GLU A 110 -7.91 5.16 -38.42
CA GLU A 110 -8.83 5.61 -39.48
C GLU A 110 -9.39 4.44 -40.30
N GLY A 111 -10.72 4.39 -40.42
CA GLY A 111 -11.42 3.34 -41.16
C GLY A 111 -11.50 1.98 -40.46
N THR A 112 -11.12 1.88 -39.17
CA THR A 112 -11.13 0.63 -38.41
C THR A 112 -11.87 0.79 -37.07
N ASN A 113 -12.06 -0.33 -36.36
CA ASN A 113 -12.51 -0.39 -34.97
C ASN A 113 -11.36 -0.71 -33.99
N VAL A 114 -10.12 -0.44 -34.40
CA VAL A 114 -8.91 -0.76 -33.63
C VAL A 114 -8.37 0.52 -33.01
N VAL A 115 -8.17 0.54 -31.69
CA VAL A 115 -7.59 1.69 -30.97
C VAL A 115 -6.19 2.00 -31.51
N GLN A 116 -5.89 3.29 -31.68
CA GLN A 116 -4.57 3.77 -32.12
C GLN A 116 -3.48 3.24 -31.19
N PRO A 117 -2.38 2.70 -31.73
CA PRO A 117 -1.34 2.06 -30.91
C PRO A 117 -0.63 3.05 -29.98
N ASP A 118 -0.60 4.34 -30.33
CA ASP A 118 0.06 5.41 -29.58
C ASP A 118 -0.88 6.14 -28.60
N ILE A 119 -2.11 5.65 -28.40
CA ILE A 119 -3.12 6.34 -27.60
C ILE A 119 -2.67 6.57 -26.15
N HIS A 120 -1.87 5.65 -25.61
CA HIS A 120 -1.36 5.76 -24.25
C HIS A 120 -0.26 6.81 -24.18
N GLU A 121 0.64 6.86 -25.16
CA GLU A 121 1.66 7.89 -25.30
C GLU A 121 1.05 9.28 -25.46
N GLN A 122 -0.06 9.42 -26.21
CA GLN A 122 -0.81 10.67 -26.32
C GLN A 122 -1.32 11.14 -24.95
N TYR A 123 -1.92 10.23 -24.17
CA TYR A 123 -2.34 10.52 -22.79
C TYR A 123 -1.15 10.91 -21.89
N LEU A 124 -0.01 10.21 -21.98
CA LEU A 124 1.17 10.50 -21.17
C LEU A 124 1.74 11.89 -21.48
N LYS A 125 1.80 12.28 -22.76
CA LYS A 125 2.20 13.64 -23.17
C LYS A 125 1.27 14.70 -22.59
N LEU A 126 -0.04 14.46 -22.67
CA LEU A 126 -1.04 15.36 -22.09
C LEU A 126 -0.91 15.47 -20.57
N LYS A 127 -0.75 14.34 -19.87
CA LYS A 127 -0.53 14.28 -18.41
C LYS A 127 0.71 15.08 -18.00
N GLN A 128 1.82 14.97 -18.74
CA GLN A 128 3.07 15.70 -18.45
C GLN A 128 2.94 17.22 -18.66
N GLN A 129 2.12 17.64 -19.63
CA GLN A 129 1.89 19.06 -19.93
C GLN A 129 0.86 19.71 -19.00
N THR A 130 0.09 18.90 -18.27
CA THR A 130 -1.00 19.38 -17.42
C THR A 130 -0.48 19.67 -16.00
N PRO A 131 -0.73 20.86 -15.43
CA PRO A 131 -0.40 21.16 -14.05
C PRO A 131 -1.00 20.13 -13.07
N PRO A 132 -0.30 19.72 -12.00
CA PRO A 132 -0.78 18.69 -11.08
C PRO A 132 -2.16 18.98 -10.45
N ASP A 133 -2.45 20.25 -10.18
CA ASP A 133 -3.73 20.75 -9.66
C ASP A 133 -4.87 20.65 -10.68
N GLN A 134 -4.56 20.57 -11.97
CA GLN A 134 -5.51 20.47 -13.07
C GLN A 134 -5.68 19.04 -13.60
N PHE A 135 -4.85 18.08 -13.16
CA PHE A 135 -4.88 16.71 -13.66
C PHE A 135 -6.27 16.06 -13.59
N ARG A 136 -7.05 16.33 -12.54
CA ARG A 136 -8.42 15.80 -12.39
C ARG A 136 -9.34 16.21 -13.54
N GLN A 137 -9.12 17.39 -14.14
CA GLN A 137 -9.88 17.86 -15.30
C GLN A 137 -9.65 16.99 -16.55
N LEU A 138 -8.57 16.21 -16.63
CA LEU A 138 -8.36 15.27 -17.73
C LEU A 138 -9.20 14.00 -17.62
N ILE A 139 -9.57 13.59 -16.40
CA ILE A 139 -10.07 12.24 -16.13
C ILE A 139 -11.44 12.18 -15.46
N ASP A 140 -11.91 13.26 -14.85
CA ASP A 140 -13.19 13.34 -14.15
C ASP A 140 -14.25 14.00 -15.04
N LEU A 141 -15.48 13.44 -15.07
CA LEU A 141 -16.62 13.94 -15.87
C LEU A 141 -17.27 15.17 -15.23
#